data_AF-A0A919IIQ5-F1
#
_entry.id   AF-A0A919IIQ5-F1
#
_cell.length_a   1.000
_cell.length_b   1.000
_cell.length_c   1.000
_cell.angle_alpha   90.00
_cell.angle_beta   90.00
_cell.angle_gamma   90.00
#
_symmetry.space_group_name_H-M   'P 1'
#
loop_
_entity.id
_entity.type
_entity.pdbx_description
1 polymer ?
#
loop_
_entity_poly.entity_id
_entity_poly.type
_entity_poly.pdbx_seq_one_letter_code
_entity_poly.pdbx_strand_id
1 'polypeptide(L)'
;MSDFAASIDRLLNQVRHWEEARWATPAGGRTKADSAYGVVQRLAELGAEAEGRATREVPRLHDLVLPDQLRVVADDLLAAGPSSALLAQATAVVDDLRSTI
;
A
#
# COMPACT_ATOMS: atom_id res chain seq x y z
N MET A 1 16.66 8.37 2.44
CA MET A 1 15.40 7.82 1.88
C MET A 1 15.43 6.32 2.12
N SER A 2 14.45 5.76 2.83
CA SER A 2 14.41 4.31 3.13
C SER A 2 14.07 3.50 1.88
N ASP A 3 14.42 2.20 1.86
CA ASP A 3 14.06 1.29 0.77
C ASP A 3 12.54 1.24 0.54
N PHE A 4 11.77 1.31 1.64
CA PHE A 4 10.32 1.42 1.60
C PHE A 4 9.85 2.67 0.84
N ALA A 5 10.41 3.85 1.13
CA ALA A 5 10.04 5.09 0.45
C ALA A 5 10.35 5.01 -1.07
N ALA A 6 11.48 4.40 -1.44
CA ALA A 6 11.79 4.18 -2.86
C ALA A 6 10.83 3.18 -3.51
N SER A 7 10.40 2.14 -2.79
CA SER A 7 9.47 1.13 -3.29
C SER A 7 8.06 1.71 -3.50
N ILE A 8 7.55 2.49 -2.54
CA ILE A 8 6.23 3.12 -2.65
C ILE A 8 6.20 4.15 -3.78
N ASP A 9 7.25 4.95 -3.95
CA ASP A 9 7.34 5.90 -5.05
C ASP A 9 7.26 5.21 -6.42
N ARG A 10 7.93 4.06 -6.59
CA ARG A 10 7.85 3.28 -7.83
C ARG A 10 6.43 2.76 -8.07
N LEU A 11 5.77 2.23 -7.05
CA LEU A 11 4.39 1.76 -7.15
C LEU A 11 3.45 2.90 -7.52
N LEU A 12 3.49 4.02 -6.80
CA LEU A 12 2.66 5.20 -7.07
C LEU A 12 2.87 5.70 -8.49
N ASN A 13 4.12 5.73 -8.96
CA ASN A 13 4.43 6.13 -10.32
C ASN A 13 3.84 5.19 -11.39
N GLN A 14 3.73 3.90 -11.09
CA GLN A 14 3.13 2.90 -11.96
C GLN A 14 1.60 3.00 -12.01
N VAL A 15 0.94 3.35 -10.90
CA VAL A 15 -0.53 3.25 -10.78
C VAL A 15 -1.28 4.59 -10.85
N ARG A 16 -0.60 5.73 -10.66
CA ARG A 16 -1.23 7.07 -10.58
C ARG A 16 -2.07 7.47 -11.81
N HIS A 17 -1.84 6.82 -12.94
CA HIS A 17 -2.50 7.11 -14.22
C HIS A 17 -3.47 5.99 -14.64
N TRP A 18 -3.79 5.06 -13.75
CA TRP A 18 -4.69 3.96 -14.06
C TRP A 18 -6.15 4.39 -13.98
N GLU A 19 -6.89 4.02 -15.02
CA GLU A 19 -8.34 4.20 -15.10
C GLU A 19 -9.07 2.96 -14.56
N GLU A 20 -10.40 3.06 -14.38
CA GLU A 20 -11.25 2.01 -13.81
C GLU A 20 -11.07 0.65 -14.49
N ALA A 21 -11.00 0.62 -15.82
CA ALA A 21 -10.83 -0.62 -16.58
C ALA A 21 -9.51 -1.34 -16.25
N ARG A 22 -8.44 -0.57 -15.98
CA ARG A 22 -7.14 -1.13 -15.60
C ARG A 22 -7.19 -1.70 -14.19
N TRP A 23 -7.85 -1.00 -13.26
CA TRP A 23 -8.06 -1.45 -11.89
C TRP A 23 -8.90 -2.73 -11.78
N ALA A 24 -9.94 -2.85 -12.62
CA ALA A 24 -10.81 -4.02 -12.68
C ALA A 24 -10.17 -5.26 -13.33
N THR A 25 -8.98 -5.13 -13.92
CA THR A 25 -8.28 -6.25 -14.55
C THR A 25 -7.92 -7.31 -13.50
N PRO A 26 -8.14 -8.61 -13.77
CA PRO A 26 -7.70 -9.68 -12.87
C PRO A 26 -6.18 -9.77 -12.71
N ALA A 27 -5.72 -10.01 -11.50
CA ALA A 27 -4.33 -10.30 -11.12
C ALA A 27 -4.32 -11.22 -9.88
N GLY A 28 -3.72 -12.41 -10.01
CA GLY A 28 -3.58 -13.34 -8.87
C GLY A 28 -4.91 -13.80 -8.25
N GLY A 29 -5.96 -14.00 -9.06
CA GLY A 29 -7.27 -14.47 -8.60
C GLY A 29 -8.18 -13.38 -8.00
N ARG A 30 -7.75 -12.12 -7.98
CA ARG A 30 -8.53 -10.94 -7.57
C ARG A 30 -8.40 -9.84 -8.61
N THR A 31 -9.09 -8.70 -8.47
CA THR A 31 -8.78 -7.53 -9.31
C THR A 31 -7.49 -6.85 -8.84
N LYS A 32 -6.86 -6.04 -9.69
CA LYS A 32 -5.70 -5.23 -9.27
C LYS A 32 -6.06 -4.25 -8.15
N ALA A 33 -7.28 -3.72 -8.19
CA ALA A 33 -7.79 -2.86 -7.11
C ALA A 33 -7.88 -3.60 -5.78
N ASP A 34 -8.38 -4.84 -5.77
CA ASP A 34 -8.45 -5.64 -4.55
C ASP A 34 -7.07 -5.92 -3.96
N SER A 35 -6.09 -6.21 -4.82
CA SER A 35 -4.70 -6.44 -4.41
C SER A 35 -4.06 -5.15 -3.85
N ALA A 36 -4.28 -4.01 -4.50
CA ALA A 36 -3.77 -2.72 -4.03
C ALA A 36 -4.42 -2.29 -2.71
N TYR A 37 -5.74 -2.44 -2.57
CA TYR A 37 -6.45 -2.19 -1.31
C TYR A 37 -5.96 -3.12 -0.19
N GLY A 38 -5.66 -4.39 -0.50
CA GLY A 38 -5.03 -5.30 0.46
C GLY A 38 -3.69 -4.77 0.99
N VAL A 39 -2.88 -4.14 0.13
CA VAL A 39 -1.66 -3.45 0.55
C VAL A 39 -1.94 -2.20 1.38
N VAL A 40 -2.94 -1.39 1.02
CA VAL A 40 -3.38 -0.24 1.83
C VAL A 40 -3.68 -0.69 3.25
N GLN A 41 -4.51 -1.72 3.41
CA GLN A 41 -4.85 -2.29 4.71
C GLN A 41 -3.61 -2.79 5.45
N ARG A 42 -2.73 -3.53 4.77
CA ARG A 42 -1.52 -4.08 5.40
C ARG A 42 -0.55 -3.00 5.87
N LEU A 43 -0.39 -1.91 5.14
CA LEU A 43 0.45 -0.78 5.55
C LEU A 43 -0.14 -0.07 6.78
N ALA A 44 -1.46 0.09 6.84
CA ALA A 44 -2.13 0.67 8.01
C ALA A 44 -1.99 -0.21 9.27
N GLU A 45 -2.02 -1.54 9.12
CA GLU A 45 -1.74 -2.47 10.22
C GLU A 45 -0.31 -2.33 10.76
N LEU A 46 0.68 -2.24 9.87
CA LEU A 46 2.08 -2.03 10.26
C LEU A 46 2.26 -0.66 10.93
N GLY A 47 1.52 0.36 10.49
CA GLY A 47 1.49 1.68 11.15
C GLY A 47 0.92 1.59 12.56
N ALA A 48 -0.22 0.90 12.73
CA ALA A 48 -0.81 0.67 14.04
C ALA A 48 0.15 -0.09 14.98
N GLU A 49 0.87 -1.09 14.46
CA GLU A 49 1.91 -1.81 15.22
C GLU A 49 3.05 -0.88 15.65
N ALA A 50 3.57 -0.04 14.75
CA ALA A 50 4.61 0.95 15.06
C ALA A 50 4.16 1.94 16.14
N GLU A 51 2.88 2.33 16.15
CA GLU A 51 2.31 3.24 17.14
C GLU A 51 1.87 2.55 18.44
N GLY A 52 1.91 1.22 18.52
CA GLY A 52 1.36 0.45 19.65
C GLY A 52 -0.15 0.59 19.81
N ARG A 53 -0.88 0.76 18.70
CA ARG A 53 -2.34 0.94 18.66
C ARG A 53 -3.04 -0.31 18.12
N ALA A 54 -4.33 -0.43 18.41
CA ALA A 54 -5.18 -1.47 17.81
C ALA A 54 -5.32 -1.25 16.30
N THR A 55 -5.29 -2.35 15.54
CA THR A 55 -5.55 -2.31 14.09
C THR A 55 -6.98 -1.88 13.80
N ARG A 56 -7.17 -1.17 12.69
CA ARG A 56 -8.47 -0.73 12.19
C ARG A 56 -8.57 -1.04 10.72
N GLU A 57 -9.78 -1.32 10.26
CA GLU A 57 -10.06 -1.44 8.84
C GLU A 57 -9.99 -0.05 8.20
N VAL A 58 -9.21 0.08 7.12
CA VAL A 58 -9.19 1.27 6.29
C VAL A 58 -10.44 1.24 5.43
N PRO A 59 -11.27 2.31 5.38
CA PRO A 59 -12.45 2.29 4.51
C PRO A 59 -12.08 2.09 3.03
N ARG A 60 -12.76 1.14 2.36
CA ARG A 60 -12.67 1.00 0.90
C ARG A 60 -13.47 2.09 0.20
N LEU A 61 -12.76 2.94 -0.52
CA LEU A 61 -13.34 3.98 -1.37
C LEU A 61 -13.39 3.52 -2.83
N HIS A 62 -13.55 4.46 -3.75
CA HIS A 62 -13.49 4.19 -5.19
C HIS A 62 -12.07 3.80 -5.63
N ASP A 63 -11.95 2.87 -6.59
CA ASP A 63 -10.64 2.34 -6.98
C ASP A 63 -9.68 3.41 -7.56
N LEU A 64 -10.24 4.49 -8.13
CA LEU A 64 -9.46 5.63 -8.64
C LEU A 64 -8.71 6.42 -7.54
N VAL A 65 -9.11 6.30 -6.27
CA VAL A 65 -8.41 6.96 -5.16
C VAL A 65 -7.39 6.06 -4.46
N LEU A 66 -7.19 4.82 -4.93
CA LEU A 66 -6.20 3.90 -4.36
C LEU A 66 -4.76 4.45 -4.35
N PRO A 67 -4.28 5.17 -5.37
CA PRO A 67 -2.94 5.79 -5.31
C PRO A 67 -2.83 6.79 -4.14
N ASP A 68 -3.87 7.57 -3.88
CA ASP A 68 -3.88 8.54 -2.78
C ASP A 68 -3.98 7.82 -1.43
N GLN A 69 -4.81 6.78 -1.32
CA GLN A 69 -4.87 5.96 -0.10
C GLN A 69 -3.52 5.31 0.21
N LEU A 70 -2.84 4.73 -0.78
CA LEU A 70 -1.49 4.17 -0.64
C LEU A 70 -0.47 5.21 -0.16
N ARG A 71 -0.53 6.42 -0.71
CA ARG A 71 0.35 7.53 -0.31
C ARG A 71 0.12 7.91 1.15
N VAL A 72 -1.13 8.13 1.54
CA VAL A 72 -1.49 8.52 2.92
C VAL A 72 -1.03 7.47 3.93
N VAL A 73 -1.35 6.19 3.73
CA VAL A 73 -0.97 5.16 4.70
C VAL A 73 0.54 4.90 4.74
N ALA A 74 1.26 5.12 3.63
CA ALA A 74 2.71 5.02 3.61
C ALA A 74 3.37 6.19 4.36
N ASP A 75 2.85 7.42 4.18
CA ASP A 75 3.30 8.60 4.90
C ASP A 75 3.00 8.47 6.41
N ASP A 76 1.82 7.94 6.78
CA ASP A 76 1.45 7.66 8.17
C ASP A 76 2.37 6.60 8.79
N LEU A 77 2.66 5.50 8.08
CA LEU A 77 3.60 4.47 8.54
C LEU A 77 4.99 5.06 8.76
N LEU A 78 5.49 5.92 7.87
CA LEU A 78 6.78 6.58 8.05
C LEU A 78 6.79 7.55 9.24
N ALA A 79 5.70 8.30 9.43
CA ALA A 79 5.53 9.24 10.54
C ALA A 79 5.44 8.53 11.90
N ALA A 80 4.96 7.29 11.94
CA ALA A 80 4.89 6.46 13.15
C ALA A 80 6.27 6.05 13.71
N GLY A 81 7.36 6.32 13.00
CA GLY A 81 8.72 5.95 13.43
C GLY A 81 8.94 4.43 13.50
N PRO A 82 8.68 3.68 12.41
CA PRO A 82 8.67 2.24 12.42
C PRO A 82 10.08 1.66 12.62
N SER A 83 10.14 0.47 13.22
CA SER A 83 11.40 -0.29 13.29
C SER A 83 11.89 -0.69 11.89
N SER A 84 13.18 -0.98 11.75
CA SER A 84 13.75 -1.48 10.49
C SER A 84 13.09 -2.79 10.03
N ALA A 85 12.67 -3.65 10.96
CA ALA A 85 11.95 -4.88 10.67
C ALA A 85 10.56 -4.61 10.06
N LEU A 86 9.82 -3.61 10.57
CA LEU A 86 8.53 -3.22 10.00
C LEU A 86 8.70 -2.57 8.61
N LEU A 87 9.73 -1.76 8.41
CA LEU A 87 10.03 -1.19 7.09
C LEU A 87 10.42 -2.25 6.06
N ALA A 88 11.16 -3.30 6.47
CA ALA A 88 11.48 -4.42 5.59
C ALA A 88 10.21 -5.19 5.19
N GLN A 89 9.29 -5.44 6.13
CA GLN A 89 7.99 -6.06 5.84
C GLN A 89 7.15 -5.20 4.90
N ALA A 90 7.06 -3.89 5.15
CA ALA A 90 6.32 -2.95 4.31
C ALA A 90 6.88 -2.92 2.88
N THR A 91 8.21 -2.93 2.74
CA THR A 91 8.89 -3.00 1.44
C THR A 91 8.54 -4.27 0.68
N ALA A 92 8.59 -5.43 1.35
CA ALA A 92 8.25 -6.71 0.74
C ALA A 92 6.80 -6.76 0.23
N VAL A 93 5.84 -6.23 1.00
CA VAL A 93 4.42 -6.18 0.61
C VAL A 93 4.20 -5.29 -0.62
N VAL A 94 4.88 -4.15 -0.70
CA VAL A 94 4.79 -3.24 -1.86
C VAL A 94 5.46 -3.85 -3.09
N ASP A 95 6.61 -4.48 -2.94
CA ASP A 95 7.33 -5.13 -4.03
C ASP A 95 6.55 -6.33 -4.60
N ASP A 96 5.92 -7.14 -3.74
CA ASP A 96 5.07 -8.26 -4.13
C ASP A 96 3.88 -7.78 -4.98
N LEU A 97 3.16 -6.76 -4.50
CA LEU A 97 2.07 -6.14 -5.26
C LEU A 97 2.56 -5.64 -6.62
N ARG A 98 3.67 -4.89 -6.66
CA ARG A 98 4.20 -4.32 -7.89
C ARG A 98 4.58 -5.39 -8.92
N SER A 99 5.02 -6.56 -8.47
CA SER A 99 5.33 -7.70 -9.34
C SER A 99 4.08 -8.43 -9.85
N THR A 100 2.94 -8.24 -9.19
CA THR A 100 1.67 -8.92 -9.48
C THR A 100 0.74 -8.11 -10.39
N ILE A 101 0.74 -6.77 -10.31
CA ILE A 101 -0.24 -5.89 -10.98
C ILE A 101 0.26 -5.18 -12.24
#